data_AF-A0A7V9IUJ6-F1
#
_entry.id   AF-A0A7V9IUJ6-F1
#
_cell.length_a   1.000
_cell.length_b   1.000
_cell.length_c   1.000
_cell.angle_alpha   90.00
_cell.angle_beta   90.00
_cell.angle_gamma   90.00
#
_symmetry.space_group_name_H-M   'P 1'
#
loop_
_entity.id
_entity.type
_entity.pdbx_description
1 polymer ?
#
loop_
_entity_poly.entity_id
_entity_poly.type
_entity_poly.pdbx_seq_one_letter_code
_entity_poly.pdbx_strand_id
1 'polypeptide(L)'
;MASGNENANPNELVDEIDVIRERLAGTVDALVDRTNPKNIARRNVEAVKAKFVDSSGSPRFETIVPVVGGVVAFIALVVVVRKVMKD
;
A
#
# COMPACT_ATOMS: atom_id res chain seq x y z
N MET A 1 -23.76 -21.96 -50.34
CA MET A 1 -24.06 -20.52 -50.26
C MET A 1 -23.40 -20.01 -48.98
N ALA A 2 -22.26 -19.33 -49.13
CA ALA A 2 -21.56 -18.69 -48.03
C ALA A 2 -22.19 -17.30 -47.86
N SER A 3 -22.94 -17.08 -46.77
CA SER A 3 -23.47 -15.75 -46.45
C SER A 3 -22.31 -14.87 -46.00
N GLY A 4 -22.14 -13.77 -46.73
CA GLY A 4 -21.14 -12.75 -46.49
C GLY A 4 -21.31 -12.10 -45.12
N ASN A 5 -20.21 -12.10 -44.39
CA ASN A 5 -19.94 -11.21 -43.27
C ASN A 5 -19.71 -9.80 -43.86
N GLU A 6 -20.80 -9.09 -44.15
CA GLU A 6 -20.75 -7.75 -44.72
C GLU A 6 -21.15 -6.73 -43.66
N ASN A 7 -20.12 -6.24 -42.97
CA ASN A 7 -20.08 -4.94 -42.30
C ASN A 7 -20.93 -4.86 -41.03
N ALA A 8 -20.33 -5.24 -39.89
CA ALA A 8 -20.60 -4.47 -38.67
C ALA A 8 -20.42 -2.99 -39.05
N ASN A 9 -21.50 -2.22 -39.01
CA ASN A 9 -21.48 -0.85 -39.47
C ASN A 9 -20.43 -0.12 -38.61
N PRO A 10 -19.46 0.62 -39.18
CA PRO A 10 -18.40 1.25 -38.39
C PRO A 10 -18.95 2.06 -37.21
N ASN A 11 -20.15 2.64 -37.37
CA ASN A 11 -20.84 3.37 -36.33
C ASN A 11 -21.36 2.47 -35.19
N GLU A 12 -21.87 1.26 -35.50
CA GLU A 12 -22.31 0.30 -34.47
C GLU A 12 -21.10 -0.20 -33.64
N LEU A 13 -19.95 -0.38 -34.29
CA LEU A 13 -18.72 -0.79 -33.61
C LEU A 13 -18.18 0.32 -32.69
N VAL A 14 -18.31 1.59 -33.10
CA VAL A 14 -17.92 2.74 -32.28
C VAL A 14 -18.83 2.89 -31.06
N ASP A 15 -20.15 2.75 -31.24
CA ASP A 15 -21.12 2.78 -30.14
C ASP A 15 -20.86 1.65 -29.13
N GLU A 16 -20.57 0.43 -29.58
CA GLU A 16 -20.21 -0.68 -28.69
C GLU A 16 -18.92 -0.42 -27.91
N ILE A 17 -17.91 0.20 -28.53
CA ILE A 17 -16.65 0.55 -27.86
C ILE A 17 -16.89 1.56 -26.74
N ASP A 18 -17.72 2.57 -26.95
CA ASP A 18 -18.01 3.59 -25.94
C ASP A 18 -18.81 3.01 -24.77
N VAL A 19 -19.79 2.13 -25.04
CA VAL A 19 -20.52 1.40 -23.99
C VAL A 19 -19.58 0.49 -23.18
N ILE A 20 -18.64 -0.19 -23.83
CA ILE A 20 -17.66 -1.05 -23.16
C ILE A 20 -16.69 -0.20 -22.30
N ARG A 21 -16.26 0.96 -22.79
CA ARG A 21 -15.39 1.90 -22.06
C ARG A 21 -16.05 2.44 -20.81
N GLU A 22 -17.32 2.84 -20.88
CA GLU A 22 -18.12 3.28 -19.73
C GLU A 22 -18.18 2.20 -18.64
N ARG A 23 -18.42 0.95 -19.07
CA ARG A 23 -18.50 -0.21 -18.17
C ARG A 23 -17.14 -0.58 -17.56
N LEU A 24 -16.05 -0.40 -18.31
CA LEU A 24 -14.69 -0.57 -17.80
C LEU A 24 -14.32 0.53 -16.80
N ALA A 25 -14.65 1.79 -17.06
CA ALA A 25 -14.40 2.89 -16.13
C ALA A 25 -15.06 2.63 -14.77
N GLY A 26 -16.34 2.23 -14.76
CA GLY A 26 -17.04 1.86 -13.53
C GLY A 26 -16.44 0.62 -12.80
N THR A 27 -15.90 -0.34 -13.56
CA THR A 27 -15.25 -1.53 -12.99
C THR A 27 -13.85 -1.21 -12.42
N VAL A 28 -13.13 -0.29 -13.06
CA VAL A 28 -11.82 0.18 -12.61
C VAL A 28 -11.96 0.99 -11.33
N ASP A 29 -12.94 1.89 -11.24
CA ASP A 29 -13.23 2.63 -10.00
C ASP A 29 -13.56 1.69 -8.84
N ALA A 30 -14.36 0.66 -9.09
CA ALA A 30 -14.66 -0.37 -8.09
C ALA A 30 -13.42 -1.20 -7.68
N LEU A 31 -12.46 -1.42 -8.59
CA LEU A 31 -11.20 -2.08 -8.26
C LEU A 31 -10.28 -1.16 -7.45
N VAL A 32 -10.20 0.13 -7.78
CA VAL A 32 -9.45 1.12 -7.00
C VAL A 32 -9.99 1.22 -5.58
N ASP A 33 -11.31 1.19 -5.40
CA ASP A 33 -11.96 1.21 -4.09
C ASP A 33 -11.85 -0.11 -3.32
N ARG A 34 -11.80 -1.26 -4.00
CA ARG A 34 -11.61 -2.55 -3.31
C ARG A 34 -10.15 -2.85 -3.00
N THR A 35 -9.24 -2.27 -3.77
CA THR A 35 -7.82 -2.19 -3.49
C THR A 35 -7.49 -0.95 -2.64
N ASN A 36 -8.50 -0.36 -1.97
CA ASN A 36 -8.32 0.85 -1.20
C ASN A 36 -7.18 0.63 -0.19
N PRO A 37 -6.08 1.36 -0.35
CA PRO A 37 -4.85 1.14 0.38
C PRO A 37 -5.05 1.27 1.89
N LYS A 38 -6.15 1.87 2.35
CA LYS A 38 -6.50 1.95 3.78
C LYS A 38 -6.54 0.59 4.48
N ASN A 39 -7.06 -0.46 3.84
CA ASN A 39 -7.12 -1.79 4.46
C ASN A 39 -5.75 -2.48 4.49
N ILE A 40 -4.92 -2.20 3.48
CA ILE A 40 -3.54 -2.69 3.42
C ILE A 40 -2.69 -1.96 4.46
N ALA A 41 -2.83 -0.64 4.55
CA ALA A 41 -2.16 0.20 5.55
C ALA A 41 -2.52 -0.22 6.98
N ARG A 42 -3.79 -0.49 7.26
CA ARG A 42 -4.22 -0.92 8.60
C ARG A 42 -3.60 -2.27 9.00
N ARG A 43 -3.58 -3.24 8.08
CA ARG A 43 -2.91 -4.54 8.30
C ARG A 43 -1.40 -4.38 8.53
N ASN A 44 -0.76 -3.49 7.78
CA ASN A 44 0.66 -3.20 7.95
C ASN A 44 0.94 -2.56 9.32
N VAL A 45 0.11 -1.61 9.75
CA VAL A 45 0.23 -0.98 11.07
C VAL A 45 0.03 -2.00 12.19
N GLU A 46 -0.98 -2.86 12.08
CA GLU A 46 -1.23 -3.95 13.04
C GLU A 46 -0.04 -4.93 13.10
N ALA A 47 0.52 -5.31 11.97
CA ALA A 47 1.69 -6.18 11.90
C ALA A 47 2.94 -5.55 12.54
N VAL A 48 3.14 -4.23 12.35
CA VAL A 48 4.23 -3.50 13.02
C VAL A 48 3.97 -3.43 14.53
N LYS A 49 2.75 -3.09 14.96
CA LYS A 49 2.38 -3.01 16.37
C LYS A 49 2.55 -4.36 17.09
N ALA A 50 2.23 -5.46 16.43
CA ALA A 50 2.38 -6.82 16.97
C ALA A 50 3.84 -7.20 17.30
N LYS A 51 4.83 -6.51 16.72
CA LYS A 51 6.25 -6.70 17.10
C LYS A 51 6.57 -6.14 18.48
N PHE A 52 5.81 -5.16 18.95
CA PHE A 52 6.07 -4.44 20.19
C PHE A 52 5.01 -4.69 21.27
N VAL A 53 3.85 -5.23 20.89
CA VAL A 53 2.72 -5.50 21.80
C VAL A 53 2.24 -6.94 21.58
N ASP A 54 1.89 -7.63 22.65
CA ASP A 54 1.36 -8.99 22.59
C ASP A 54 -0.17 -9.03 22.31
N SER A 55 -0.74 -10.23 22.26
CA SER A 55 -2.18 -10.43 22.02
C SER A 55 -3.08 -9.97 23.16
N SER A 56 -2.54 -9.81 24.36
CA SER A 56 -3.25 -9.25 25.53
C SER A 56 -3.21 -7.72 25.56
N GLY A 57 -2.44 -7.08 24.68
CA GLY A 57 -2.19 -5.64 24.70
C GLY A 57 -1.01 -5.24 25.58
N SER A 58 -0.27 -6.21 26.14
CA SER A 58 0.88 -5.94 27.00
C SER A 58 2.13 -5.62 26.17
N PRO A 59 2.99 -4.68 26.61
CA PRO A 59 4.24 -4.37 25.92
C PRO A 59 5.21 -5.55 25.91
N ARG A 60 5.80 -5.86 24.75
CA ARG A 60 6.87 -6.84 24.59
C ARG A 60 8.22 -6.23 24.98
N PHE A 61 8.52 -6.22 26.27
CA PHE A 61 9.78 -5.65 26.79
C PHE A 61 11.03 -6.28 26.16
N GLU A 62 10.99 -7.57 25.82
CA GLU A 62 12.08 -8.26 25.11
C GLU A 62 12.45 -7.59 23.78
N THR A 63 11.49 -6.99 23.07
CA THR A 63 11.72 -6.28 21.81
C THR A 63 11.89 -4.78 22.01
N ILE A 64 11.15 -4.19 22.95
CA ILE A 64 11.19 -2.73 23.22
C ILE A 64 12.55 -2.33 23.82
N VAL A 65 13.04 -3.04 24.83
CA VAL A 65 14.27 -2.72 25.54
C VAL A 65 15.48 -2.59 24.61
N PRO A 66 15.81 -3.57 23.74
CA PRO A 66 16.97 -3.45 22.85
C PRO A 66 16.80 -2.34 21.80
N VAL A 67 15.58 -2.09 21.31
CA VAL A 67 15.33 -1.00 20.35
C VAL A 67 15.58 0.36 21.01
N VAL A 68 15.05 0.58 22.22
CA VAL A 68 15.28 1.81 22.98
C VAL A 68 16.77 1.97 23.28
N GLY A 69 17.43 0.91 23.76
CA GLY A 69 18.87 0.92 24.02
C GLY A 69 19.69 1.28 22.78
N GLY A 70 19.35 0.72 21.62
CA GLY A 70 20.00 1.01 20.34
C GLY A 70 19.84 2.48 19.92
N VAL A 71 18.63 3.04 20.06
CA VAL A 71 18.37 4.46 19.75
C VAL A 71 19.18 5.38 20.66
N VAL A 72 19.17 5.12 21.97
CA VAL A 72 19.95 5.91 22.94
C VAL A 72 21.44 5.84 22.63
N ALA A 73 21.99 4.65 22.36
CA ALA A 73 23.39 4.47 21.99
C ALA A 73 23.75 5.19 20.70
N PHE A 74 22.87 5.14 19.68
CA PHE A 74 23.06 5.84 18.42
C PHE A 74 23.08 7.37 18.60
N ILE A 75 22.15 7.92 19.37
CA ILE A 75 22.13 9.36 19.68
C ILE A 75 23.40 9.76 20.42
N ALA A 76 23.83 8.99 21.41
CA ALA A 76 25.06 9.24 22.14
C ALA A 76 26.28 9.26 21.19
N LEU A 77 26.38 8.30 20.28
CA LEU A 77 27.42 8.26 19.25
C LEU A 77 27.41 9.53 18.38
N VAL A 78 26.25 9.94 17.88
CA VAL A 78 26.11 11.15 17.04
C VAL A 78 26.55 12.39 17.80
N VAL A 79 26.20 12.52 19.08
CA VAL A 79 26.61 13.65 19.93
C VAL A 79 28.12 13.65 20.14
N VAL A 80 28.73 12.49 20.43
CA VAL A 80 30.19 12.37 20.58
C VAL A 80 30.91 12.76 19.29
N VAL A 81 30.47 12.25 18.14
CA VAL A 81 31.05 12.61 16.83
C VAL A 81 30.93 14.10 16.58
N ARG A 82 29.75 14.68 16.80
CA ARG A 82 29.55 16.14 16.64
C ARG A 82 30.42 16.96 17.57
N LYS A 83 30.68 16.48 18.78
CA LYS A 83 31.55 17.17 19.73
C LYS A 83 33.00 17.14 19.26
N VAL A 84 33.51 15.97 18.88
CA VAL A 84 34.88 15.79 18.37
C VAL A 84 35.13 16.56 17.08
N MET A 85 34.14 16.74 16.21
CA MET A 85 34.28 17.51 14.97
C MET A 85 34.19 19.03 15.15
N LYS A 86 33.67 19.50 16.28
CA LYS A 86 33.47 20.93 16.56
C LYS A 86 34.56 21.51 17.45
N ASP A 87 35.26 20.66 18.19
CA ASP A 87 36.51 20.96 18.91
C ASP A 87 37.70 20.89 17.93
#